data_AF-A0A1Z4N2R0-F1
#
_entry.id   AF-A0A1Z4N2R0-F1
#
_cell.length_a   1.000
_cell.length_b   1.000
_cell.length_c   1.000
_cell.angle_alpha   90.00
_cell.angle_beta   90.00
_cell.angle_gamma   90.00
#
_symmetry.space_group_name_H-M   'P 1'
#
loop_
_entity.id
_entity.type
_entity.pdbx_description
1 polymer ?
#
loop_
_entity_poly.entity_id
_entity_poly.type
_entity_poly.pdbx_seq_one_letter_code
_entity_poly.pdbx_strand_id
1 'polypeptide(L)'
;MKNLPTNIKSQHYQFVSKHVATELTGLSECTLKRYRLQGKLQQDIHWVTINSRVVRYNITLVLDWLQNHASNPQAHLRAIENYLASLPSNQKKTRRKTS
;
A
#
# COMPACT_ATOMS: atom_id res chain seq x y z
N MET A 1 16.09 -14.32 -30.07
CA MET A 1 15.07 -13.63 -29.26
C MET A 1 15.41 -13.91 -27.80
N LYS A 2 15.85 -12.91 -27.04
CA LYS A 2 16.31 -13.11 -25.64
C LYS A 2 15.08 -13.09 -24.73
N ASN A 3 14.81 -14.22 -24.07
CA ASN A 3 13.79 -14.33 -23.04
C ASN A 3 14.13 -13.36 -21.89
N LEU A 4 13.26 -12.39 -21.64
CA LEU A 4 13.39 -11.52 -20.48
C LEU A 4 12.82 -12.27 -19.27
N PRO A 5 13.56 -12.47 -18.18
CA PRO A 5 13.00 -13.05 -16.98
C PRO A 5 11.92 -12.10 -16.45
N THR A 6 10.69 -12.61 -16.35
CA THR A 6 9.58 -11.98 -15.63
C THR A 6 9.98 -11.89 -14.16
N ASN A 7 10.72 -10.82 -13.85
CA ASN A 7 11.07 -10.41 -12.51
C ASN A 7 9.74 -10.18 -11.78
N ILE A 8 9.40 -11.12 -10.90
CA ILE A 8 8.31 -10.98 -9.94
C ILE A 8 8.68 -9.74 -9.12
N LYS A 9 8.15 -8.58 -9.53
CA LYS A 9 8.42 -7.31 -8.88
C LYS A 9 8.00 -7.50 -7.43
N SER A 10 8.96 -7.60 -6.52
CA SER A 10 8.70 -7.47 -5.10
C SER A 10 8.15 -6.05 -4.92
N GLN A 11 6.83 -5.92 -4.88
CA GLN A 11 6.19 -4.63 -4.66
C GLN A 11 6.63 -4.17 -3.28
N HIS A 12 7.42 -3.11 -3.24
CA HIS A 12 7.90 -2.53 -2.00
C HIS A 12 6.79 -1.64 -1.43
N TYR A 13 6.22 -2.06 -0.31
CA TYR A 13 5.19 -1.30 0.40
C TYR A 13 5.84 -0.39 1.43
N GLN A 14 6.19 0.83 0.98
CA GLN A 14 6.88 1.80 1.82
C GLN A 14 5.90 2.67 2.61
N PHE A 15 6.13 2.75 3.92
CA PHE A 15 5.46 3.71 4.80
C PHE A 15 6.22 5.04 4.86
N VAL A 16 5.57 6.13 4.45
CA VAL A 16 6.18 7.47 4.38
C VAL A 16 5.48 8.47 5.29
N SER A 17 6.15 9.59 5.60
CA SER A 17 5.53 10.71 6.33
C SER A 17 4.46 11.40 5.48
N LYS A 18 3.62 12.23 6.11
CA LYS A 18 2.67 13.07 5.38
C LYS A 18 3.35 14.02 4.37
N HIS A 19 4.50 14.60 4.71
CA HIS A 19 5.23 15.52 3.80
C HIS A 19 5.72 14.79 2.54
N VAL A 20 6.28 13.59 2.69
CA VAL A 20 6.71 12.78 1.55
C VAL A 20 5.50 12.30 0.74
N ALA A 21 4.40 11.93 1.41
CA ALA A 21 3.16 11.57 0.72
C ALA A 21 2.60 12.73 -0.11
N THR A 22 2.66 13.98 0.38
CA THR A 22 2.21 15.13 -0.38
C THR A 22 3.05 15.37 -1.63
N GLU A 23 4.36 15.20 -1.53
CA GLU A 23 5.28 15.32 -2.67
C GLU A 23 4.99 14.27 -3.75
N LEU A 24 4.84 13.01 -3.34
CA LEU A 24 4.65 11.90 -4.28
C LEU A 24 3.24 11.84 -4.89
N THR A 25 2.21 12.29 -4.16
CA THR A 25 0.82 12.25 -4.64
C THR A 25 0.38 13.55 -5.32
N GLY A 26 1.10 14.65 -5.12
CA GLY A 26 0.67 15.99 -5.51
C GLY A 26 -0.53 16.53 -4.70
N LEU A 27 -1.01 15.79 -3.70
CA LEU A 27 -2.11 16.22 -2.84
C LEU A 27 -1.57 17.04 -1.67
N SER A 28 -2.36 18.02 -1.19
CA SER A 28 -2.02 18.73 0.04
C SER A 28 -2.21 17.87 1.29
N GLU A 29 -1.52 18.22 2.38
CA GLU A 29 -1.66 17.51 3.66
C GLU A 29 -3.11 17.51 4.17
N CYS A 30 -3.79 18.64 4.00
CA CYS A 30 -5.19 18.80 4.36
C CYS A 30 -6.08 17.83 3.55
N THR A 31 -5.76 17.61 2.27
CA THR A 31 -6.50 16.67 1.42
C THR A 31 -6.27 15.23 1.83
N LEU A 32 -5.03 14.83 2.09
CA LEU A 32 -4.70 13.49 2.62
C LEU A 32 -5.39 13.24 3.97
N LYS A 33 -5.35 14.22 4.88
CA LYS A 33 -6.07 14.15 6.15
C LYS A 33 -7.58 14.01 5.94
N ARG A 34 -8.16 14.78 5.02
CA ARG A 34 -9.59 14.71 4.72
C ARG A 34 -9.99 13.35 4.16
N TYR A 35 -9.26 12.80 3.20
CA TYR A 35 -9.55 11.48 2.62
C TYR A 35 -9.47 10.37 3.67
N ARG A 36 -8.49 10.47 4.57
CA ARG A 36 -8.37 9.57 5.71
C ARG A 36 -9.58 9.65 6.65
N LEU A 37 -9.96 10.87 7.07
CA LEU A 37 -11.08 11.07 7.99
C LEU A 37 -12.45 10.75 7.35
N GLN A 38 -12.57 10.84 6.04
CA GLN A 38 -13.76 10.45 5.28
C GLN A 38 -13.85 8.94 5.00
N GLY A 39 -12.85 8.15 5.40
CA GLY A 39 -12.83 6.70 5.15
C GLY A 39 -12.48 6.32 3.70
N LYS A 40 -12.10 7.27 2.85
CA LYS A 40 -11.64 6.98 1.47
C LYS A 40 -10.33 6.21 1.47
N LEU A 41 -9.46 6.50 2.45
CA LEU A 41 -8.24 5.76 2.71
C LEU A 41 -8.41 4.93 3.98
N GLN A 42 -8.44 3.62 3.83
CA GLN A 42 -8.66 2.67 4.93
C GLN A 42 -7.44 2.57 5.85
N GLN A 43 -7.68 2.56 7.17
CA GLN A 43 -6.67 2.33 8.19
C GLN A 43 -6.07 0.92 8.07
N ASP A 44 -4.80 0.77 8.42
CA ASP A 44 -3.98 -0.45 8.37
C ASP A 44 -3.73 -1.01 6.95
N ILE A 45 -4.32 -0.37 5.94
CA ILE A 45 -4.09 -0.62 4.52
C ILE A 45 -3.33 0.56 3.90
N HIS A 46 -3.97 1.73 3.86
CA HIS A 46 -3.43 2.93 3.22
C HIS A 46 -2.62 3.79 4.18
N TRP A 47 -2.89 3.70 5.48
CA TRP A 47 -2.20 4.47 6.50
C TRP A 47 -2.24 3.74 7.84
N VAL A 48 -1.25 4.02 8.69
CA VAL A 48 -1.14 3.48 10.04
C VAL A 48 -0.82 4.60 11.02
N THR A 49 -1.24 4.45 12.27
CA THR A 49 -0.75 5.24 13.40
C THR A 49 0.34 4.47 14.12
N ILE A 50 1.55 5.04 14.20
CA ILE A 50 2.64 4.49 15.00
C ILE A 50 2.43 4.82 16.49
N ASN A 51 1.85 5.97 16.76
CA ASN A 51 1.40 6.41 18.08
C ASN A 51 0.28 7.45 17.92
N SER A 52 -0.17 8.06 19.01
CA SER A 52 -1.26 9.05 19.02
C SER A 52 -1.01 10.28 18.14
N ARG A 53 0.25 10.55 17.74
CA ARG A 53 0.64 11.76 16.99
C ARG A 53 1.22 11.47 15.60
N VAL A 54 1.70 10.25 15.35
CA VAL A 54 2.46 9.92 14.13
C VAL A 54 1.64 9.01 13.22
N VAL A 55 1.26 9.55 12.06
CA VAL A 55 0.61 8.82 10.96
C VAL A 55 1.62 8.59 9.84
N ARG A 56 1.64 7.37 9.29
CA ARG A 56 2.40 7.00 8.09
C ARG A 56 1.46 6.51 7.01
N TYR A 57 1.80 6.78 5.74
CA TYR A 57 1.00 6.37 4.58
C TYR A 57 1.73 5.27 3.81
N ASN A 58 1.02 4.21 3.42
CA ASN A 58 1.50 3.23 2.47
C ASN A 58 1.40 3.83 1.07
N ILE A 59 2.51 4.39 0.58
CA ILE A 59 2.47 5.23 -0.61
C ILE A 59 2.06 4.45 -1.86
N THR A 60 2.46 3.19 -1.96
CA THR A 60 2.14 2.31 -3.09
C THR A 60 0.63 2.14 -3.24
N LEU A 61 -0.08 1.84 -2.13
CA LEU A 61 -1.53 1.68 -2.17
C LEU A 61 -2.28 3.01 -2.30
N VAL A 62 -1.75 4.10 -1.74
CA VAL A 62 -2.36 5.43 -1.92
C VAL A 62 -2.31 5.87 -3.37
N LEU A 63 -1.17 5.69 -4.06
CA LEU A 63 -1.05 6.00 -5.49
C LEU A 63 -1.94 5.11 -6.35
N ASP A 64 -1.97 3.81 -6.06
CA ASP A 64 -2.86 2.86 -6.75
C ASP A 64 -4.33 3.24 -6.57
N TRP A 65 -4.74 3.61 -5.36
CA TRP A 65 -6.08 4.11 -5.08
C TRP A 65 -6.39 5.37 -5.90
N LEU A 66 -5.47 6.35 -5.94
CA LEU A 66 -5.67 7.58 -6.71
C LEU A 66 -5.90 7.29 -8.20
N GLN A 67 -5.16 6.35 -8.77
CA GLN A 67 -5.27 5.97 -10.17
C GLN A 67 -6.57 5.19 -10.47
N ASN A 68 -7.00 4.32 -9.56
CA ASN A 68 -8.01 3.31 -9.85
C ASN A 68 -9.38 3.54 -9.19
N HIS A 69 -9.49 4.36 -8.14
CA HIS A 69 -10.71 4.45 -7.33
C HIS A 69 -11.99 4.84 -8.11
N ALA A 70 -11.85 5.68 -9.14
CA ALA A 70 -12.98 6.12 -9.96
C ALA A 70 -13.24 5.23 -11.18
N SER A 71 -12.18 4.65 -11.76
CA SER A 71 -12.21 3.98 -13.07
C SER A 71 -12.22 2.47 -12.97
N ASN A 72 -11.51 1.90 -11.99
CA ASN A 72 -11.34 0.46 -11.83
C ASN A 72 -11.11 0.07 -10.35
N PRO A 73 -12.14 0.18 -9.49
CA PRO A 73 -12.01 -0.15 -8.08
C PRO A 73 -11.62 -1.62 -7.84
N GLN A 74 -11.93 -2.52 -8.78
CA GLN A 74 -11.54 -3.94 -8.67
C GLN A 74 -10.04 -4.16 -8.84
N ALA A 75 -9.36 -3.39 -9.68
CA ALA A 75 -7.90 -3.43 -9.76
C ALA A 75 -7.27 -3.03 -8.42
N HIS A 76 -7.83 -2.01 -7.77
CA HIS A 76 -7.36 -1.57 -6.46
C HIS A 76 -7.58 -2.62 -5.37
N LEU A 77 -8.73 -3.30 -5.36
CA LEU A 77 -8.98 -4.41 -4.43
C LEU A 77 -7.95 -5.54 -4.58
N ARG A 78 -7.58 -5.91 -5.81
CA ARG A 78 -6.50 -6.89 -6.06
C ARG A 78 -5.15 -6.40 -5.55
N ALA A 79 -4.85 -5.11 -5.67
CA ALA A 79 -3.62 -4.54 -5.10
C ALA A 79 -3.60 -4.66 -3.56
N ILE A 80 -4.73 -4.45 -2.89
CA ILE A 80 -4.87 -4.66 -1.45
C ILE A 80 -4.67 -6.15 -1.09
N GLU A 81 -5.28 -7.07 -1.84
CA GLU A 81 -5.12 -8.51 -1.61
C GLU A 81 -3.65 -8.93 -1.74
N ASN A 82 -2.96 -8.44 -2.77
CA ASN A 82 -1.53 -8.69 -2.98
C ASN A 82 -0.69 -8.13 -1.83
N TYR A 83 -1.01 -6.92 -1.34
CA TYR A 83 -0.36 -6.34 -0.16
C TYR A 83 -0.53 -7.25 1.05
N LEU A 84 -1.77 -7.63 1.38
CA LEU A 84 -2.06 -8.49 2.53
C LEU A 84 -1.42 -9.88 2.42
N ALA A 85 -1.34 -10.45 1.21
CA ALA A 85 -0.65 -11.71 0.96
C ALA A 85 0.87 -11.59 1.11
N SER A 86 1.44 -10.40 0.81
CA SER A 86 2.88 -10.15 0.93
C SER A 86 3.36 -10.02 2.38
N LEU A 87 2.45 -9.69 3.32
CA LEU A 87 2.80 -9.49 4.72
C LEU A 87 3.37 -10.76 5.35
N PRO A 88 4.51 -10.69 6.07
CA PRO A 88 5.11 -11.85 6.72
C PRO A 88 4.17 -12.58 7.69
N SER A 89 3.22 -11.85 8.30
CA SER A 89 2.18 -12.42 9.17
C SER A 89 1.23 -13.39 8.44
N ASN A 90 1.04 -13.20 7.14
CA ASN A 90 0.14 -13.99 6.31
C ASN A 90 0.88 -15.05 5.47
N GLN A 91 2.22 -15.03 5.48
CA GLN A 91 3.03 -16.04 4.82
C GLN A 91 2.91 -17.36 5.58
N LYS A 92 2.42 -18.41 4.89
CA LYS A 92 2.35 -19.77 5.44
C LYS A 92 3.75 -20.17 5.91
N LYS A 93 3.93 -20.42 7.21
CA LYS A 93 5.17 -20.97 7.77
C LYS A 93 5.48 -22.26 7.03
N THR A 94 6.46 -22.25 6.14
CA THR A 94 6.97 -23.47 5.52
C THR A 94 7.53 -24.33 6.65
N ARG A 95 6.80 -25.36 7.07
CA ARG A 95 7.35 -26.39 7.95
C ARG A 95 8.55 -26.98 7.21
N ARG A 96 9.76 -26.65 7.65
CA ARG A 96 10.98 -27.33 7.19
C ARG A 96 10.77 -28.81 7.49
N LYS A 97 10.64 -29.63 6.45
CA LYS A 97 10.80 -31.09 6.59
C LYS A 97 12.27 -31.31 6.91
N THR A 98 12.57 -31.61 8.16
CA THR A 98 13.82 -32.27 8.53
C THR A 98 13.74 -33.69 7.97
N SER A 99 14.49 -33.94 6.90
CA SER A 99 14.88 -35.30 6.49
C SER A 99 16.11 -35.73 7.26
#